data_AF-A0A4Y1R2P0-F1
#
_entry.id   AF-A0A4Y1R2P0-F1
#
_cell.length_a   1.000
_cell.length_b   1.000
_cell.length_c   1.000
_cell.angle_alpha   90.00
_cell.angle_beta   90.00
_cell.angle_gamma   90.00
#
_symmetry.space_group_name_H-M   'P 1'
#
loop_
_entity.id
_entity.type
_entity.pdbx_description
1 polymer ?
#
loop_
_entity_poly.entity_id
_entity_poly.type
_entity_poly.pdbx_seq_one_letter_code
_entity_poly.pdbx_strand_id
1 'polypeptide(L)'
;MAHQMQTHARCDIYIGIGIGIGSVAIVPAIPSSKKMNIFIAIFSSLLFFLSFSYLASSSSSSSSENCLQEDVCFKGEPNIKFPFGITKSQPQSCTYPGFELSCDITNQTILNFPYSGDFTIQGIDYAEQQIWINDPNNCLPQRILTLNLSASPFHGLTNETFTFFNCSLDYLKYKLNPIACLSGSTYTVFATTSTKVIDYLSSSPTCNRTGTFVVPVDVPLYDEVMSSDLTDHLRLTWDMPGCGRCAARDGQCGFKTNSSHQVVCSNLPQRVKI
;
A
#
# COMPACT_ATOMS: atom_id res chain seq x y z
N MET A 1 -43.44 39.83 -25.29
CA MET A 1 -43.16 41.15 -25.89
C MET A 1 -42.13 40.95 -26.99
N ALA A 2 -42.38 41.60 -28.12
CA ALA A 2 -41.64 41.50 -29.37
C ALA A 2 -40.12 41.69 -29.21
N HIS A 3 -39.35 41.06 -30.09
CA HIS A 3 -38.64 41.84 -31.11
C HIS A 3 -38.11 40.92 -32.22
N GLN A 4 -38.62 41.15 -33.43
CA GLN A 4 -37.91 40.83 -34.67
C GLN A 4 -36.56 41.56 -34.67
N MET A 5 -35.54 40.95 -35.29
CA MET A 5 -34.64 41.72 -36.13
C MET A 5 -34.11 40.83 -37.26
N GLN A 6 -34.65 41.12 -38.44
CA GLN A 6 -34.23 40.68 -39.75
C GLN A 6 -33.46 41.86 -40.34
N THR A 7 -32.27 41.66 -40.88
CA THR A 7 -31.67 42.61 -41.84
C THR A 7 -31.00 41.88 -42.99
N HIS A 8 -31.39 42.33 -44.18
CA HIS A 8 -31.00 41.95 -45.53
C HIS A 8 -29.73 42.67 -45.98
N ALA A 9 -29.01 42.08 -46.96
CA ALA A 9 -28.69 42.64 -48.30
C ALA A 9 -27.47 41.91 -48.88
N ARG A 10 -27.63 41.16 -49.99
CA ARG A 10 -27.32 41.53 -51.41
C ARG A 10 -25.84 41.85 -51.64
N CYS A 11 -25.18 41.56 -52.75
CA CYS A 11 -25.33 40.75 -53.97
C CYS A 11 -23.97 40.98 -54.67
N ASP A 12 -23.48 40.07 -55.52
CA ASP A 12 -23.12 40.45 -56.89
C ASP A 12 -22.70 39.24 -57.73
N ILE A 13 -23.11 39.36 -58.99
CA ILE A 13 -23.06 38.42 -60.11
C ILE A 13 -21.85 38.78 -60.96
N TYR A 14 -21.13 37.81 -61.53
CA TYR A 14 -20.54 37.99 -62.86
C TYR A 14 -20.61 36.71 -63.69
N ILE A 15 -21.17 36.89 -64.89
CA ILE A 15 -21.36 35.92 -65.97
C ILE A 15 -20.15 35.99 -66.90
N GLY A 16 -19.61 34.84 -67.32
CA GLY A 16 -18.59 34.72 -68.36
C GLY A 16 -19.01 33.70 -69.41
N ILE A 17 -19.13 34.17 -70.66
CA ILE A 17 -19.68 33.51 -71.84
C ILE A 17 -18.66 32.53 -72.45
N GLY A 18 -19.14 31.42 -73.02
CA GLY A 18 -18.33 30.30 -73.52
C GLY A 18 -17.73 30.45 -74.91
N ILE A 19 -16.99 29.43 -75.35
CA ILE A 19 -16.73 29.03 -76.75
C ILE A 19 -16.47 27.51 -76.73
N GLY A 20 -17.17 26.76 -77.58
CA GLY A 20 -16.85 25.37 -77.88
C GLY A 20 -15.90 25.26 -79.06
N ILE A 21 -14.95 24.32 -79.01
CA ILE A 21 -14.19 23.80 -80.17
C ILE A 21 -13.53 22.47 -79.82
N GLY A 22 -13.79 21.45 -80.64
CA GLY A 22 -12.84 20.42 -81.05
C GLY A 22 -12.53 19.28 -80.07
N SER A 23 -13.26 18.17 -80.20
CA SER A 23 -12.83 16.86 -79.72
C SER A 23 -11.53 16.44 -80.42
N VAL A 24 -10.42 16.40 -79.68
CA VAL A 24 -9.22 15.65 -80.09
C VAL A 24 -9.31 14.27 -79.45
N ALA A 25 -9.52 13.24 -80.27
CA ALA A 25 -9.43 11.86 -79.83
C ALA A 25 -7.96 11.51 -79.56
N ILE A 26 -7.55 11.56 -78.28
CA ILE A 26 -6.32 10.94 -77.84
C ILE A 26 -6.63 9.46 -77.63
N VAL A 27 -6.22 8.62 -78.57
CA VAL A 27 -6.23 7.16 -78.40
C VAL A 27 -5.31 6.85 -77.20
N PRO A 28 -5.82 6.29 -76.09
CA PRO A 28 -4.93 5.83 -75.03
C PRO A 28 -4.18 4.62 -75.59
N ALA A 29 -2.86 4.73 -75.66
CA ALA A 29 -2.02 3.58 -75.91
C ALA A 29 -2.29 2.55 -74.81
N ILE A 30 -2.94 1.44 -75.17
CA ILE A 30 -3.27 0.33 -74.27
C ILE A 30 -1.95 -0.21 -73.71
N PRO A 31 -1.69 -0.11 -72.40
CA PRO A 31 -0.51 -0.73 -71.83
C PRO A 31 -0.68 -2.25 -71.93
N SER A 32 0.32 -2.93 -72.49
CA SER A 32 0.44 -4.39 -72.47
C SER A 32 0.02 -4.97 -71.11
N SER A 33 -0.72 -6.09 -71.12
CA SER A 33 -1.28 -6.78 -69.94
C SER A 33 -0.29 -7.01 -68.79
N LYS A 34 1.01 -7.02 -69.08
CA LYS A 34 2.08 -7.11 -68.06
C LYS A 34 2.27 -5.83 -67.24
N LYS A 35 2.04 -4.64 -67.83
CA LYS A 35 2.15 -3.36 -67.12
C LYS A 35 0.98 -3.13 -66.15
N MET A 36 -0.23 -3.56 -66.50
CA MET A 36 -1.41 -3.42 -65.62
C MET A 36 -1.29 -4.29 -64.36
N ASN A 37 -0.76 -5.53 -64.49
CA ASN A 37 -0.51 -6.40 -63.33
C ASN A 37 0.58 -5.88 -62.40
N ILE A 38 1.61 -5.21 -62.94
CA ILE A 38 2.67 -4.59 -62.13
C ILE A 38 2.12 -3.38 -61.36
N PHE A 39 1.31 -2.53 -62.00
CA PHE A 39 0.68 -1.40 -61.32
C PHE A 39 -0.29 -1.84 -60.20
N ILE A 40 -1.08 -2.90 -60.42
CA ILE A 40 -1.97 -3.47 -59.40
C ILE A 40 -1.17 -4.07 -58.22
N ALA A 41 -0.05 -4.77 -58.49
CA ALA A 41 0.80 -5.34 -57.45
C ALA A 41 1.48 -4.26 -56.59
N ILE A 42 1.93 -3.16 -57.20
CA ILE A 42 2.54 -2.02 -56.48
C ILE A 42 1.49 -1.32 -55.60
N PHE A 43 0.27 -1.10 -56.13
CA PHE A 43 -0.81 -0.46 -55.38
C PHE A 43 -1.30 -1.34 -54.21
N SER A 44 -1.39 -2.66 -54.41
CA SER A 44 -1.74 -3.63 -53.37
C SER A 44 -0.67 -3.72 -52.27
N SER A 45 0.62 -3.61 -52.63
CA SER A 45 1.72 -3.59 -51.67
C SER A 45 1.73 -2.30 -50.84
N LEU A 46 1.52 -1.13 -51.46
CA LEU A 46 1.44 0.17 -50.77
C LEU A 46 0.27 0.25 -49.78
N LEU A 47 -0.90 -0.30 -50.13
CA LEU A 47 -2.06 -0.38 -49.22
C LEU A 47 -1.80 -1.30 -48.02
N PHE A 48 -1.01 -2.37 -48.22
CA PHE A 48 -0.60 -3.27 -47.15
C PHE A 48 0.41 -2.62 -46.19
N PHE A 49 1.33 -1.79 -46.71
CA PHE A 49 2.24 -1.01 -45.86
C PHE A 49 1.52 0.09 -45.08
N LEU A 50 0.51 0.75 -45.67
CA LEU A 50 -0.28 1.77 -45.00
C LEU A 50 -1.17 1.19 -43.88
N SER A 51 -1.76 0.01 -44.09
CA SER A 51 -2.54 -0.68 -43.06
C SER A 51 -1.65 -1.21 -41.92
N PHE A 52 -0.41 -1.65 -42.21
CA PHE A 52 0.54 -2.07 -41.19
C PHE A 52 1.05 -0.89 -40.35
N SER A 53 1.24 0.30 -40.95
CA SER A 53 1.58 1.51 -40.20
C SER A 53 0.43 2.04 -39.33
N TYR A 54 -0.83 1.80 -39.73
CA TYR A 54 -2.00 2.16 -38.92
C TYR A 54 -2.21 1.20 -37.74
N LEU A 55 -1.86 -0.08 -37.90
CA LEU A 55 -1.88 -1.09 -36.82
C LEU A 55 -0.67 -0.97 -35.87
N ALA A 56 0.45 -0.40 -36.31
CA ALA A 56 1.62 -0.12 -35.47
C ALA A 56 1.48 1.12 -34.59
N SER A 57 0.36 1.85 -34.70
CA SER A 57 -0.01 2.95 -33.81
C SER A 57 -1.00 2.48 -32.73
N SER A 58 -0.82 1.28 -32.20
CA SER A 58 -1.26 1.04 -30.83
C SER A 58 -0.27 1.81 -29.94
N SER A 59 -0.70 3.00 -29.50
CA SER A 59 -0.16 3.56 -28.29
C SER A 59 -0.22 2.44 -27.25
N SER A 60 0.94 1.91 -26.87
CA SER A 60 1.11 1.32 -25.56
C SER A 60 0.85 2.45 -24.59
N SER A 61 -0.43 2.70 -24.31
CA SER A 61 -0.81 3.03 -22.95
C SER A 61 -0.29 1.85 -22.16
N SER A 62 0.93 1.97 -21.65
CA SER A 62 1.19 1.42 -20.34
C SER A 62 0.05 1.99 -19.52
N SER A 63 -0.97 1.20 -19.24
CA SER A 63 -1.74 1.38 -18.04
C SER A 63 -0.71 1.22 -16.92
N SER A 64 0.07 2.28 -16.67
CA SER A 64 0.50 2.59 -15.33
C SER A 64 -0.82 2.79 -14.62
N GLU A 65 -1.35 1.69 -14.11
CA GLU A 65 -2.27 1.70 -13.01
C GLU A 65 -1.67 2.69 -12.02
N ASN A 66 -2.20 3.91 -12.03
CA ASN A 66 -1.61 5.01 -11.29
C ASN A 66 -1.86 4.68 -9.83
N CYS A 67 -0.82 4.19 -9.15
CA CYS A 67 -0.87 3.98 -7.71
C CYS A 67 -1.21 5.30 -7.03
N LEU A 68 -2.15 5.25 -6.09
CA LEU A 68 -2.36 6.38 -5.19
C LEU A 68 -1.07 6.57 -4.40
N GLN A 69 -0.55 7.79 -4.44
CA GLN A 69 0.71 8.13 -3.81
C GLN A 69 0.62 8.05 -2.28
N GLU A 70 -0.55 8.38 -1.74
CA GLU A 70 -0.92 8.26 -0.33
C GLU A 70 -2.41 7.89 -0.23
N ASP A 71 -2.75 7.01 0.71
CA ASP A 71 -4.11 6.54 0.97
C ASP A 71 -4.39 6.58 2.49
N VAL A 72 -5.65 6.52 2.89
CA VAL A 72 -6.03 6.56 4.32
C VAL A 72 -7.41 5.92 4.52
N CYS A 73 -7.57 5.12 5.58
CA CYS A 73 -8.88 4.52 5.90
C CYS A 73 -9.90 5.56 6.39
N PHE A 74 -9.48 6.51 7.23
CA PHE A 74 -10.31 7.60 7.71
C PHE A 74 -9.48 8.81 8.16
N LYS A 75 -10.10 9.98 8.27
CA LYS A 75 -9.41 11.17 8.78
C LYS A 75 -8.92 10.91 10.21
N GLY A 76 -7.60 10.95 10.40
CA GLY A 76 -6.94 10.70 11.69
C GLY A 76 -6.24 9.34 11.79
N GLU A 77 -6.51 8.44 10.84
CA GLU A 77 -5.77 7.18 10.70
C GLU A 77 -4.36 7.41 10.10
N PRO A 78 -3.45 6.44 10.27
CA PRO A 78 -2.13 6.50 9.65
C PRO A 78 -2.19 6.67 8.13
N ASN A 79 -1.35 7.54 7.58
CA ASN A 79 -1.19 7.66 6.13
C ASN A 79 -0.52 6.40 5.57
N ILE A 80 -1.13 5.81 4.55
CA ILE A 80 -0.71 4.58 3.89
C ILE A 80 0.06 4.96 2.62
N LYS A 81 1.32 4.54 2.56
CA LYS A 81 2.25 4.75 1.44
C LYS A 81 2.97 3.44 1.19
N PHE A 82 3.58 3.31 0.01
CA PHE A 82 4.47 2.19 -0.28
C PHE A 82 5.52 2.01 0.84
N PRO A 83 5.74 0.79 1.37
CA PRO A 83 5.36 -0.51 0.82
C PRO A 83 3.93 -0.98 1.07
N PHE A 84 3.20 -0.30 1.94
CA PHE A 84 1.83 -0.65 2.30
C PHE A 84 0.83 -0.22 1.24
N GLY A 85 -0.27 -0.96 1.13
CA GLY A 85 -1.39 -0.60 0.27
C GLY A 85 -2.66 -1.36 0.61
N ILE A 86 -3.80 -0.74 0.33
CA ILE A 86 -5.13 -1.29 0.67
C ILE A 86 -5.60 -2.25 -0.44
N THR A 87 -5.79 -3.53 -0.10
CA THR A 87 -6.07 -4.63 -1.04
C THR A 87 -7.26 -4.40 -2.00
N LYS A 88 -8.21 -3.53 -1.64
CA LYS A 88 -9.42 -3.26 -2.44
C LYS A 88 -9.42 -1.90 -3.13
N SER A 89 -8.53 -0.98 -2.73
CA SER A 89 -8.51 0.40 -3.24
C SER A 89 -7.45 0.59 -4.31
N GLN A 90 -6.43 -0.27 -4.33
CA GLN A 90 -5.29 -0.11 -5.21
C GLN A 90 -5.07 -1.36 -6.07
N PRO A 91 -4.59 -1.19 -7.30
CA PRO A 91 -4.13 -2.31 -8.10
C PRO A 91 -3.02 -3.08 -7.38
N GLN A 92 -3.00 -4.40 -7.52
CA GLN A 92 -2.06 -5.28 -6.80
C GLN A 92 -0.59 -4.91 -7.09
N SER A 93 -0.33 -4.24 -8.22
CA SER A 93 0.98 -3.73 -8.61
C SER A 93 1.51 -2.57 -7.73
N CYS A 94 0.70 -2.02 -6.82
CA CYS A 94 1.04 -0.87 -5.98
C CYS A 94 1.45 -1.23 -4.54
N THR A 95 1.20 -2.46 -4.10
CA THR A 95 1.52 -2.94 -2.75
C THR A 95 2.71 -3.89 -2.80
N TYR A 96 3.64 -3.76 -1.85
CA TYR A 96 4.70 -4.75 -1.73
C TYR A 96 4.17 -6.05 -1.11
N PRO A 97 4.50 -7.23 -1.63
CA PRO A 97 4.00 -8.50 -1.08
C PRO A 97 4.28 -8.63 0.42
N GLY A 98 3.25 -8.92 1.22
CA GLY A 98 3.32 -9.01 2.67
C GLY A 98 3.06 -7.71 3.43
N PHE A 99 2.70 -6.63 2.72
CA PHE A 99 2.35 -5.31 3.27
C PHE A 99 0.90 -4.91 2.95
N GLU A 100 0.06 -5.90 2.64
CA GLU A 100 -1.36 -5.70 2.38
C GLU A 100 -2.09 -5.24 3.64
N LEU A 101 -2.82 -4.13 3.52
CA LEU A 101 -3.66 -3.57 4.57
C LEU A 101 -5.14 -3.64 4.18
N SER A 102 -6.00 -3.52 5.19
CA SER A 102 -7.43 -3.32 4.98
C SER A 102 -7.98 -2.25 5.91
N CYS A 103 -9.15 -1.72 5.59
CA CYS A 103 -9.92 -0.89 6.51
C CYS A 103 -11.07 -1.72 7.06
N ASP A 104 -11.23 -1.73 8.39
CA ASP A 104 -12.36 -2.41 9.01
C ASP A 104 -13.67 -1.60 8.89
N ILE A 105 -14.75 -2.15 9.45
CA ILE A 105 -16.08 -1.50 9.44
C ILE A 105 -16.15 -0.22 10.30
N THR A 106 -15.18 -0.02 11.19
CA THR A 106 -15.03 1.20 12.00
C THR A 106 -14.05 2.19 11.37
N ASN A 107 -13.54 1.87 10.18
CA ASN A 107 -12.53 2.57 9.41
C ASN A 107 -11.15 2.64 10.08
N GLN A 108 -10.83 1.69 10.96
CA GLN A 108 -9.47 1.52 11.46
C GLN A 108 -8.61 0.80 10.42
N THR A 109 -7.33 1.14 10.40
CA THR A 109 -6.34 0.49 9.54
C THR A 109 -5.90 -0.84 10.15
N ILE A 110 -6.07 -1.93 9.40
CA ILE A 110 -5.84 -3.30 9.86
C ILE A 110 -4.67 -3.94 9.11
N LEU A 111 -3.76 -4.54 9.89
CA LEU A 111 -2.73 -5.47 9.44
C LEU A 111 -3.11 -6.89 9.85
N ASN A 112 -3.05 -7.84 8.92
CA ASN A 112 -3.27 -9.26 9.20
C ASN A 112 -1.94 -10.00 9.24
N PHE A 113 -1.69 -10.74 10.32
CA PHE A 113 -0.62 -11.72 10.37
C PHE A 113 -1.17 -13.11 10.06
N PRO A 114 -0.54 -13.90 9.17
CA PRO A 114 -1.05 -15.21 8.78
C PRO A 114 -1.34 -16.18 9.94
N TYR A 115 -0.56 -16.10 11.02
CA TYR A 115 -0.69 -16.99 12.19
C TYR A 115 -1.23 -16.32 13.44
N SER A 116 -1.49 -15.00 13.40
CA SER A 116 -1.96 -14.26 14.58
C SER A 116 -3.20 -13.41 14.31
N GLY A 117 -3.71 -13.37 13.08
CA GLY A 117 -4.93 -12.64 12.72
C GLY A 117 -4.73 -11.13 12.68
N ASP A 118 -5.82 -10.40 12.88
CA ASP A 118 -5.92 -8.96 12.64
C ASP A 118 -5.42 -8.12 13.83
N PHE A 119 -4.66 -7.08 13.54
CA PHE A 119 -4.20 -6.05 14.46
C PHE A 119 -4.52 -4.67 13.91
N THR A 120 -4.83 -3.72 14.79
CA THR A 120 -4.98 -2.30 14.42
C THR A 120 -3.60 -1.66 14.32
N ILE A 121 -3.40 -0.82 13.32
CA ILE A 121 -2.18 0.00 13.20
C ILE A 121 -2.41 1.31 13.95
N GLN A 122 -1.56 1.59 14.92
CA GLN A 122 -1.58 2.83 15.70
C GLN A 122 -0.71 3.92 15.06
N GLY A 123 0.32 3.53 14.29
CA GLY A 123 1.21 4.45 13.61
C GLY A 123 2.21 3.74 12.70
N ILE A 124 2.75 4.48 11.74
CA ILE A 124 3.79 4.01 10.81
C ILE A 124 4.86 5.10 10.70
N ASP A 125 6.11 4.74 10.93
CA ASP A 125 7.27 5.57 10.62
C ASP A 125 8.00 4.96 9.41
N TYR A 126 7.87 5.63 8.27
CA TYR A 126 8.49 5.18 7.02
C TYR A 126 10.00 5.41 6.97
N ALA A 127 10.50 6.43 7.68
CA ALA A 127 11.91 6.78 7.67
C ALA A 127 12.73 5.75 8.46
N GLU A 128 12.20 5.36 9.62
CA GLU A 128 12.79 4.35 10.50
C GLU A 128 12.33 2.92 10.18
N GLN A 129 11.36 2.76 9.27
CA GLN A 129 10.73 1.48 8.90
C GLN A 129 10.10 0.75 10.10
N GLN A 130 9.30 1.48 10.88
CA GLN A 130 8.66 0.99 12.09
C GLN A 130 7.15 1.12 12.06
N ILE A 131 6.49 0.22 12.78
CA ILE A 131 5.03 0.14 12.88
C ILE A 131 4.62 -0.18 14.31
N TRP A 132 3.57 0.50 14.77
CA TRP A 132 2.96 0.25 16.06
C TRP A 132 1.61 -0.44 15.86
N ILE A 133 1.42 -1.57 16.53
CA ILE A 133 0.21 -2.38 16.41
C ILE A 133 -0.46 -2.61 17.76
N ASN A 134 -1.79 -2.76 17.76
CA ASN A 134 -2.57 -3.11 18.93
C ASN A 134 -3.68 -4.13 18.60
N ASP A 135 -4.31 -4.68 19.63
CA ASP A 135 -5.43 -5.61 19.50
C ASP A 135 -6.74 -4.85 19.23
N PRO A 136 -7.46 -5.12 18.13
CA PRO A 136 -8.78 -4.53 17.88
C PRO A 136 -9.81 -4.81 18.98
N ASN A 137 -9.61 -5.87 19.79
CA ASN A 137 -10.50 -6.23 20.89
C ASN A 137 -10.08 -5.67 22.25
N ASN A 138 -9.10 -4.75 22.29
CA ASN A 138 -8.59 -4.11 23.50
C ASN A 138 -8.04 -5.09 24.56
N CYS A 139 -7.46 -6.21 24.14
CA CYS A 139 -6.71 -7.12 25.01
C CYS A 139 -5.43 -7.63 24.35
N LEU A 140 -4.49 -6.70 24.08
CA LEU A 140 -3.17 -7.01 23.55
C LEU A 140 -2.42 -8.12 24.32
N PRO A 141 -2.46 -8.19 25.66
CA PRO A 141 -1.82 -9.27 26.40
C PRO A 141 -2.31 -10.67 26.00
N GLN A 142 -3.59 -10.82 25.66
CA GLN A 142 -4.12 -12.10 25.16
C GLN A 142 -3.50 -12.48 23.82
N ARG A 143 -3.25 -11.50 22.95
CA ARG A 143 -2.64 -11.69 21.64
C ARG A 143 -1.15 -12.02 21.73
N ILE A 144 -0.45 -11.45 22.72
CA ILE A 144 0.98 -11.72 22.98
C ILE A 144 1.22 -13.22 23.24
N LEU A 145 0.31 -13.90 23.96
CA LEU A 145 0.45 -15.31 24.32
C LEU A 145 0.51 -16.26 23.10
N THR A 146 0.00 -15.81 21.95
CA THR A 146 -0.06 -16.58 20.70
C THR A 146 0.53 -15.83 19.51
N LEU A 147 1.31 -14.77 19.77
CA LEU A 147 1.90 -13.94 18.72
C LEU A 147 2.93 -14.75 17.92
N ASN A 148 2.77 -14.74 16.60
CA ASN A 148 3.64 -15.41 15.67
C ASN A 148 3.80 -14.58 14.40
N LEU A 149 4.98 -13.96 14.27
CA LEU A 149 5.35 -13.09 13.16
C LEU A 149 6.11 -13.83 12.04
N SER A 150 6.34 -15.14 12.16
CA SER A 150 7.31 -15.88 11.33
C SER A 150 6.97 -15.94 9.84
N ALA A 151 5.71 -15.75 9.46
CA ALA A 151 5.25 -15.70 8.07
C ALA A 151 4.97 -14.26 7.59
N SER A 152 5.60 -13.28 8.23
CA SER A 152 5.49 -11.86 7.89
C SER A 152 6.86 -11.22 7.74
N PRO A 153 6.98 -10.06 7.06
CA PRO A 153 8.24 -9.32 6.98
C PRO A 153 8.59 -8.59 8.28
N PHE A 154 7.69 -8.59 9.27
CA PHE A 154 7.81 -7.82 10.50
C PHE A 154 8.48 -8.62 11.60
N HIS A 155 9.28 -7.94 12.41
CA HIS A 155 9.86 -8.49 13.63
C HIS A 155 9.96 -7.39 14.70
N GLY A 156 10.08 -7.78 15.97
CA GLY A 156 10.23 -6.80 17.04
C GLY A 156 11.55 -6.05 16.93
N LEU A 157 11.49 -4.72 16.98
CA LEU A 157 12.69 -3.87 17.02
C LEU A 157 13.47 -4.09 18.32
N THR A 158 12.75 -4.20 19.43
CA THR A 158 13.29 -4.57 20.73
C THR A 158 12.37 -5.60 21.36
N ASN A 159 12.95 -6.68 21.86
CA ASN A 159 12.21 -7.83 22.34
C ASN A 159 12.56 -8.08 23.81
N GLU A 160 11.54 -8.14 24.65
CA GLU A 160 11.67 -8.38 26.08
C GLU A 160 10.96 -9.67 26.48
N THR A 161 11.49 -10.33 27.50
CA THR A 161 10.96 -11.63 27.94
C THR A 161 10.13 -11.46 29.19
N PHE A 162 8.81 -11.53 29.05
CA PHE A 162 7.86 -11.41 30.17
C PHE A 162 7.41 -12.79 30.65
N THR A 163 7.38 -12.99 31.96
CA THR A 163 6.79 -14.17 32.59
C THR A 163 5.40 -13.83 33.12
N PHE A 164 4.42 -14.64 32.73
CA PHE A 164 3.02 -14.48 33.09
C PHE A 164 2.66 -15.45 34.22
N PHE A 165 1.88 -14.95 35.18
CA PHE A 165 1.33 -15.72 36.29
C PHE A 165 -0.17 -15.54 36.36
N ASN A 166 -0.88 -16.62 36.64
CA ASN A 166 -2.28 -16.61 37.03
C ASN A 166 -2.37 -16.94 38.52
N CYS A 167 -2.86 -15.99 39.31
CA CYS A 167 -2.98 -16.11 40.76
C CYS A 167 -4.45 -16.06 41.18
N SER A 168 -4.83 -16.80 42.23
CA SER A 168 -6.12 -16.59 42.88
C SER A 168 -6.15 -15.24 43.60
N LEU A 169 -7.37 -14.73 43.85
CA LEU A 169 -7.59 -13.38 44.36
C LEU A 169 -6.97 -13.13 45.76
N ASP A 170 -5.77 -12.55 45.73
CA ASP A 170 -5.14 -11.78 46.80
C ASP A 170 -4.15 -10.75 46.19
N TYR A 171 -4.59 -10.02 45.14
CA TYR A 171 -3.72 -9.10 44.39
C TYR A 171 -3.17 -7.94 45.24
N LEU A 172 -3.93 -7.50 46.24
CA LEU A 172 -3.53 -6.44 47.18
C LEU A 172 -2.28 -6.81 47.99
N LYS A 173 -2.06 -8.11 48.23
CA LYS A 173 -0.84 -8.62 48.88
C LYS A 173 0.40 -8.46 48.02
N TYR A 174 0.26 -8.55 46.69
CA TYR A 174 1.40 -8.52 45.77
C TYR A 174 1.87 -7.10 45.45
N LYS A 175 1.01 -6.08 45.58
CA LYS A 175 1.30 -4.68 45.16
C LYS A 175 1.80 -4.60 43.70
N LEU A 176 1.29 -5.48 42.86
CA LEU A 176 1.59 -5.56 41.43
C LEU A 176 0.40 -5.05 40.62
N ASN A 177 0.67 -4.48 39.45
CA ASN A 177 -0.34 -4.06 38.49
C ASN A 177 -0.86 -5.29 37.73
N PRO A 178 -2.17 -5.60 37.80
CA PRO A 178 -2.74 -6.74 37.11
C PRO A 178 -3.00 -6.45 35.63
N ILE A 179 -2.97 -7.50 34.81
CA ILE A 179 -3.48 -7.47 33.45
C ILE A 179 -5.00 -7.64 33.51
N ALA A 180 -5.72 -6.52 33.44
CA ALA A 180 -7.17 -6.50 33.65
C ALA A 180 -7.94 -7.38 32.65
N CYS A 181 -7.61 -7.31 31.36
CA CYS A 181 -8.36 -8.03 30.31
C CYS A 181 -8.13 -9.56 30.32
N LEU A 182 -7.09 -10.03 31.02
CA LEU A 182 -6.83 -11.45 31.27
C LEU A 182 -7.27 -11.89 32.67
N SER A 183 -7.71 -10.98 33.52
CA SER A 183 -8.11 -11.26 34.89
C SER A 183 -9.63 -11.50 34.98
N GLY A 184 -10.05 -12.21 36.03
CA GLY A 184 -11.46 -12.53 36.26
C GLY A 184 -11.92 -12.20 37.68
N SER A 185 -13.13 -12.65 38.01
CA SER A 185 -13.74 -12.43 39.33
C SER A 185 -13.16 -13.32 40.44
N THR A 186 -12.33 -14.30 40.11
CA THR A 186 -11.71 -15.25 41.07
C THR A 186 -10.20 -15.36 40.93
N TYR A 187 -9.61 -14.69 39.94
CA TYR A 187 -8.19 -14.79 39.61
C TYR A 187 -7.66 -13.50 38.99
N THR A 188 -6.35 -13.30 39.10
CA THR A 188 -5.63 -12.12 38.64
C THR A 188 -4.39 -12.55 37.89
N VAL A 189 -4.18 -11.96 36.72
CA VAL A 189 -3.02 -12.24 35.88
C VAL A 189 -1.98 -11.13 36.01
N PHE A 190 -0.72 -11.50 36.16
CA PHE A 190 0.42 -10.58 36.21
C PHE A 190 1.42 -10.93 35.13
N ALA A 191 2.11 -9.92 34.58
CA ALA A 191 3.31 -10.10 33.76
C ALA A 191 4.46 -9.30 34.36
N THR A 192 5.65 -9.88 34.38
CA THR A 192 6.85 -9.27 34.96
C THR A 192 8.10 -9.68 34.19
N THR A 193 9.12 -8.82 34.19
CA THR A 193 10.49 -9.19 33.80
C THR A 193 11.39 -9.36 35.03
N SER A 194 10.92 -9.01 36.24
CA SER A 194 11.73 -9.04 37.44
C SER A 194 11.94 -10.46 37.98
N THR A 195 13.20 -10.86 38.10
CA THR A 195 13.59 -12.15 38.68
C THR A 195 13.07 -12.33 40.10
N LYS A 196 13.11 -11.26 40.92
CA LYS A 196 12.59 -11.26 42.30
C LYS A 196 11.09 -11.51 42.36
N VAL A 197 10.32 -10.89 41.45
CA VAL A 197 8.87 -11.08 41.39
C VAL A 197 8.54 -12.48 40.89
N ILE A 198 9.28 -13.00 39.91
CA ILE A 198 9.15 -14.38 39.43
C ILE A 198 9.34 -15.36 40.59
N ASP A 199 10.44 -15.25 41.34
CA ASP A 199 10.72 -16.13 42.49
C ASP A 199 9.65 -16.05 43.57
N TYR A 200 9.19 -14.82 43.88
CA TYR A 200 8.15 -14.58 44.87
C TYR A 200 6.81 -15.21 44.49
N LEU A 201 6.36 -15.00 43.24
CA LEU A 201 5.11 -15.58 42.74
C LEU A 201 5.20 -17.10 42.55
N SER A 202 6.35 -17.62 42.09
CA SER A 202 6.59 -19.06 41.98
C SER A 202 6.60 -19.79 43.32
N SER A 203 6.95 -19.10 44.41
CA SER A 203 6.92 -19.65 45.77
C SER A 203 5.52 -19.60 46.41
N SER A 204 4.57 -18.90 45.78
CA SER A 204 3.22 -18.74 46.31
C SER A 204 2.31 -19.89 45.88
N PRO A 205 1.62 -20.59 46.80
CA PRO A 205 0.71 -21.69 46.44
C PRO A 205 -0.56 -21.19 45.73
N THR A 206 -0.82 -19.89 45.76
CA THR A 206 -1.98 -19.26 45.10
C THR A 206 -1.69 -18.80 43.69
N CYS A 207 -0.45 -18.93 43.21
CA CYS A 207 -0.03 -18.50 41.88
C CYS A 207 0.48 -19.68 41.06
N ASN A 208 0.14 -19.68 39.77
CA ASN A 208 0.68 -20.62 38.80
C ASN A 208 1.35 -19.85 37.66
N ARG A 209 2.54 -20.28 37.25
CA ARG A 209 3.23 -19.71 36.09
C ARG A 209 2.53 -20.17 34.82
N THR A 210 1.95 -19.22 34.10
CA THR A 210 1.28 -19.48 32.81
C THR A 210 2.29 -19.78 31.72
N GLY A 211 3.39 -19.03 31.69
CA GLY A 211 4.42 -19.17 30.66
C GLY A 211 5.33 -17.96 30.59
N THR A 212 6.26 -18.00 29.64
CA THR A 212 7.18 -16.89 29.35
C THR A 212 7.13 -16.61 27.86
N PHE A 213 6.95 -15.35 27.50
CA PHE A 213 6.67 -14.91 26.14
C PHE A 213 7.58 -13.74 25.76
N VAL A 214 8.01 -13.74 24.50
CA VAL A 214 8.78 -12.64 23.92
C VAL A 214 7.82 -11.56 23.45
N VAL A 215 8.04 -10.34 23.89
CA VAL A 215 7.18 -9.18 23.63
C VAL A 215 7.97 -8.12 22.87
N PRO A 216 7.54 -7.74 21.66
CA PRO A 216 8.06 -6.58 20.96
C PRO A 216 7.66 -5.27 21.65
N VAL A 217 8.50 -4.79 22.56
CA VAL A 217 8.22 -3.60 23.38
C VAL A 217 8.46 -2.32 22.59
N ASP A 218 7.78 -1.24 22.98
CA ASP A 218 7.95 0.07 22.35
C ASP A 218 9.35 0.67 22.56
N VAL A 219 9.86 0.54 23.78
CA VAL A 219 11.17 1.03 24.17
C VAL A 219 11.96 -0.06 24.90
N PRO A 220 13.30 -0.10 24.77
CA PRO A 220 14.13 -0.99 25.57
C PRO A 220 13.91 -0.78 27.06
N LEU A 221 13.82 -1.89 27.81
CA LEU A 221 13.71 -1.84 29.26
C LEU A 221 15.13 -1.75 29.85
N TYR A 222 15.44 -0.63 30.50
CA TYR A 222 16.74 -0.45 31.16
C TYR A 222 16.80 -1.14 32.53
N ASP A 223 15.65 -1.32 33.18
CA ASP A 223 15.51 -1.93 34.49
C ASP A 223 14.43 -3.02 34.48
N GLU A 224 14.50 -3.93 35.45
CA GLU A 224 13.47 -4.94 35.67
C GLU A 224 12.10 -4.29 35.97
N VAL A 225 11.06 -4.76 35.29
CA VAL A 225 9.69 -4.30 35.47
C VAL A 225 9.01 -5.20 36.49
N MET A 226 8.67 -4.64 37.65
CA MET A 226 7.99 -5.36 38.72
C MET A 226 6.66 -5.97 38.24
N SER A 227 5.88 -5.20 37.49
CA SER A 227 4.65 -5.65 36.84
C SER A 227 4.27 -4.73 35.68
N SER A 228 3.76 -5.29 34.59
CA SER A 228 3.22 -4.57 33.44
C SER A 228 1.82 -5.09 33.09
N ASP A 229 0.94 -4.20 32.64
CA ASP A 229 -0.37 -4.56 32.09
C ASP A 229 -0.30 -4.87 30.58
N LEU A 230 0.79 -4.47 29.90
CA LEU A 230 1.09 -4.72 28.48
C LEU A 230 -0.03 -4.27 27.52
N THR A 231 -0.68 -3.15 27.81
CA THR A 231 -1.86 -2.66 27.07
C THR A 231 -1.55 -1.64 25.97
N ASP A 232 -0.37 -1.00 25.98
CA ASP A 232 -0.02 0.12 25.08
C ASP A 232 -0.01 -0.26 23.58
N HIS A 233 1.12 -0.75 23.06
CA HIS A 233 1.27 -1.20 21.68
C HIS A 233 2.53 -2.04 21.54
N LEU A 234 2.58 -2.87 20.49
CA LEU A 234 3.80 -3.55 20.08
C LEU A 234 4.50 -2.75 18.99
N ARG A 235 5.82 -2.57 19.13
CA ARG A 235 6.65 -1.89 18.12
C ARG A 235 7.41 -2.93 17.29
N LEU A 236 7.08 -2.96 16.00
CA LEU A 236 7.72 -3.82 15.03
C LEU A 236 8.53 -2.99 14.03
N THR A 237 9.44 -3.65 13.35
CA THR A 237 10.25 -3.11 12.25
C THR A 237 10.22 -4.07 11.07
N TRP A 238 10.56 -3.59 9.88
CA TRP A 238 10.78 -4.42 8.69
C TRP A 238 12.02 -3.96 7.95
N ASP A 239 12.72 -4.87 7.28
CA ASP A 239 13.94 -4.55 6.53
C ASP A 239 13.67 -4.27 5.05
N MET A 240 12.83 -5.13 4.44
CA MET A 240 12.55 -5.12 3.02
C MET A 240 11.08 -4.78 2.75
N PRO A 241 10.80 -3.90 1.77
CA PRO A 241 11.76 -3.19 0.94
C PRO A 241 12.44 -2.03 1.70
N GLY A 242 13.74 -1.84 1.44
CA GLY A 242 14.56 -0.83 2.12
C GLY A 242 14.25 0.60 1.68
N CYS A 243 13.14 1.16 2.16
CA CYS A 243 12.63 2.48 1.81
C CYS A 243 13.03 3.59 2.79
N GLY A 244 13.58 3.26 3.97
CA GLY A 244 13.79 4.21 5.08
C GLY A 244 14.62 5.43 4.69
N ARG A 245 15.77 5.22 4.05
CA ARG A 245 16.61 6.33 3.56
C ARG A 245 15.95 7.20 2.49
N CYS A 246 15.01 6.64 1.73
CA CYS A 246 14.24 7.40 0.74
C CYS A 246 13.23 8.30 1.45
N ALA A 247 12.43 7.71 2.34
CA ALA A 247 11.42 8.41 3.13
C ALA A 247 12.04 9.48 4.04
N ALA A 248 13.17 9.20 4.68
CA ALA A 248 13.92 10.16 5.52
C ALA A 248 14.43 11.40 4.74
N ARG A 249 14.41 11.36 3.41
CA ARG A 249 14.79 12.46 2.52
C ARG A 249 13.58 13.01 1.77
N ASP A 250 12.37 12.76 2.24
CA ASP A 250 11.10 13.12 1.59
C ASP A 250 10.97 12.58 0.17
N GLY A 251 11.70 11.51 -0.15
CA GLY A 251 11.58 10.80 -1.41
C GLY A 251 10.43 9.80 -1.39
N GLN A 252 10.09 9.30 -2.57
CA GLN A 252 9.00 8.34 -2.76
C GLN A 252 9.55 6.98 -3.20
N CYS A 253 9.27 5.98 -2.37
CA CYS A 253 9.62 4.60 -2.63
C CYS A 253 8.52 3.94 -3.47
N GLY A 254 8.88 3.04 -4.37
CA GLY A 254 7.91 2.30 -5.18
C GLY A 254 8.59 1.34 -6.15
N PHE A 255 7.81 0.54 -6.86
CA PHE A 255 8.36 -0.31 -7.91
C PHE A 255 8.90 0.52 -9.07
N LYS A 256 10.02 0.09 -9.65
CA LYS A 256 10.63 0.73 -10.83
C LYS A 256 9.71 0.67 -12.04
N THR A 257 9.10 -0.49 -12.24
CA THR A 257 8.02 -0.76 -13.18
C THR A 257 7.04 -1.72 -12.51
N ASN A 258 5.75 -1.65 -12.87
CA ASN A 258 4.70 -2.50 -12.29
C ASN A 258 4.96 -4.01 -12.45
N SER A 259 5.80 -4.40 -13.41
CA SER A 259 6.22 -5.79 -13.67
C SER A 259 7.52 -6.20 -12.99
N SER A 260 8.24 -5.26 -12.36
CA SER A 260 9.49 -5.54 -11.67
C SER A 260 9.26 -5.59 -10.16
N HIS A 261 9.90 -6.54 -9.48
CA HIS A 261 10.02 -6.53 -8.01
C HIS A 261 11.12 -5.57 -7.53
N GLN A 262 11.71 -4.78 -8.44
CA GLN A 262 12.76 -3.84 -8.11
C GLN A 262 12.15 -2.58 -7.52
N VAL A 263 12.51 -2.26 -6.28
CA VAL A 263 12.10 -1.03 -5.59
C VAL A 263 13.12 0.08 -5.84
N VAL A 264 12.62 1.29 -6.11
CA VAL A 264 13.42 2.49 -6.37
C VAL A 264 12.95 3.67 -5.53
N CYS A 265 13.86 4.61 -5.31
CA CYS A 265 13.56 5.90 -4.70
C CYS A 265 13.46 6.98 -5.79
N SER A 266 12.41 7.77 -5.74
CA SER A 266 12.09 8.83 -6.70
C SER A 266 11.73 10.13 -5.97
N ASN A 267 11.55 11.23 -6.72
CA ASN A 267 11.05 12.51 -6.19
C ASN A 267 11.83 13.08 -4.99
N LEU A 268 13.14 12.84 -4.95
CA LEU A 268 14.01 13.43 -3.92
C LEU A 268 14.06 14.96 -4.08
N PRO A 269 13.91 15.74 -2.99
CA PRO A 269 14.11 17.18 -3.00
C PRO A 269 15.51 17.52 -3.51
N GLN A 270 15.61 18.53 -4.38
CA GLN A 270 16.91 19.04 -4.80
C GLN A 270 17.63 19.64 -3.59
N ARG A 271 18.88 19.23 -3.36
CA ARG A 271 19.73 19.89 -2.35
C ARG A 271 19.90 21.34 -2.76
N VAL A 272 19.29 22.26 -2.01
CA VAL A 272 19.64 23.67 -2.08
C VAL A 272 21.07 23.76 -1.54
N LYS A 273 22.05 23.92 -2.44
CA LYS A 273 23.39 24.33 -2.04
C LYS A 273 23.26 25.79 -1.59
N ILE A 274 23.34 26.00 -0.27
CA ILE A 274 23.54 27.32 0.33
C ILE A 274 25.02 27.69 0.15
#